data_AF-A0A938RF31-F1
#
_entry.id   AF-A0A938RF31-F1
#
_cell.length_a   1.000
_cell.length_b   1.000
_cell.length_c   1.000
_cell.angle_alpha   90.00
_cell.angle_beta   90.00
_cell.angle_gamma   90.00
#
_symmetry.space_group_name_H-M   'P 1'
#
loop_
_entity.id
_entity.type
_entity.pdbx_description
1 polymer ?
#
loop_
_entity_poly.entity_id
_entity_poly.type
_entity_poly.pdbx_seq_one_letter_code
_entity_poly.pdbx_strand_id
1 'polypeptide(L)'
;MPFINFSKDEIQCKIVYYGAGFCGKTTNLQYIFAQMGEDTKGKMVSIDTRGDRTLFFDFLSLNLGKIRGFDVRVQLYTVPGQV
;
A
#
# COMPACT_ATOMS: atom_id res chain seq x y z
N MET A 1 -4.35 2.78 13.16
CA MET A 1 -3.52 2.07 14.17
C MET A 1 -2.84 0.90 13.48
N PRO A 2 -1.56 0.61 13.81
CA PRO A 2 -0.88 -0.57 13.30
C PRO A 2 -1.53 -1.85 13.87
N PHE A 3 -1.56 -2.91 13.08
CA PHE A 3 -1.99 -4.23 13.53
C PHE A 3 -0.74 -5.07 13.83
N ILE A 4 -0.64 -5.59 15.05
CA ILE A 4 0.50 -6.39 15.49
C ILE A 4 0.12 -7.86 15.47
N ASN A 5 0.78 -8.63 14.61
CA ASN A 5 0.61 -10.07 14.50
C ASN A 5 1.73 -10.79 15.28
N PHE A 6 1.42 -11.18 16.52
CA PHE A 6 2.36 -11.87 17.40
C PHE A 6 2.71 -13.30 16.94
N SER A 7 1.86 -13.97 16.17
CA SER A 7 2.15 -15.32 15.67
C SER A 7 3.16 -15.31 14.52
N LYS A 8 3.36 -14.16 13.87
CA LYS A 8 4.26 -13.99 12.72
C LYS A 8 5.42 -13.02 13.01
N ASP A 9 5.50 -12.51 14.23
CA ASP A 9 6.38 -11.38 14.59
C ASP A 9 6.31 -10.26 13.54
N GLU A 10 5.11 -9.80 13.18
CA GLU A 10 4.91 -8.80 12.12
C GLU A 10 4.09 -7.61 12.61
N ILE A 11 4.56 -6.39 12.34
CA ILE A 11 3.82 -5.14 12.54
C ILE A 11 3.32 -4.67 11.17
N GLN A 12 2.00 -4.57 11.01
CA GLN A 12 1.36 -4.12 9.78
C GLN A 12 0.85 -2.69 9.94
N CYS A 13 1.35 -1.80 9.07
CA CYS A 13 0.94 -0.40 8.99
C CYS A 13 0.20 -0.15 7.68
N LYS A 14 -0.91 0.60 7.72
CA LYS A 14 -1.65 1.00 6.53
C LYS A 14 -1.53 2.51 6.34
N ILE A 15 -1.08 2.94 5.17
CA ILE A 15 -0.99 4.35 4.77
C ILE A 15 -1.96 4.55 3.61
N VAL A 16 -2.91 5.46 3.78
CA VAL A 16 -3.90 5.79 2.75
C VAL A 16 -3.53 7.14 2.14
N TYR A 17 -3.27 7.12 0.84
CA TYR A 17 -3.16 8.31 0.01
C TYR A 17 -4.57 8.81 -0.28
N TYR A 18 -4.86 10.00 0.25
CA TYR A 18 -6.15 10.64 0.13
C TYR A 18 -6.01 12.01 -0.53
N GLY A 19 -7.05 12.45 -1.22
CA GLY A 19 -7.03 13.71 -1.98
C GLY A 19 -7.96 13.66 -3.19
N ALA A 20 -8.13 14.81 -3.83
CA ALA A 20 -9.02 14.98 -4.97
C ALA A 20 -8.69 14.05 -6.15
N GLY A 21 -9.63 13.93 -7.10
CA GLY A 21 -9.34 13.25 -8.36
C GLY A 21 -8.14 13.87 -9.08
N PHE A 22 -7.34 13.06 -9.78
CA PHE A 22 -6.18 13.51 -10.54
C PHE A 22 -5.07 14.24 -9.77
N CYS A 23 -5.10 14.30 -8.43
CA CYS A 23 -4.08 14.97 -7.63
C CYS A 23 -2.75 14.18 -7.48
N GLY A 24 -2.51 13.16 -8.32
CA GLY A 24 -1.25 12.41 -8.34
C GLY A 24 -1.12 11.23 -7.37
N LYS A 25 -2.21 10.78 -6.71
CA LYS A 25 -2.14 9.69 -5.72
C LYS A 25 -1.57 8.38 -6.29
N THR A 26 -2.15 7.92 -7.41
CA THR A 26 -1.68 6.71 -8.13
C THR A 26 -0.25 6.89 -8.64
N THR A 27 0.06 8.07 -9.19
CA THR A 27 1.43 8.41 -9.63
C THR A 27 2.44 8.28 -8.50
N ASN A 28 2.07 8.68 -7.28
CA ASN A 28 2.96 8.55 -6.13
C ASN A 28 3.22 7.09 -5.75
N LEU A 29 2.20 6.23 -5.76
CA LEU A 29 2.37 4.80 -5.50
C LEU A 29 3.20 4.10 -6.59
N GLN A 30 2.99 4.47 -7.86
CA GLN A 30 3.80 4.01 -8.99
C GLN A 30 5.26 4.43 -8.87
N TYR A 31 5.52 5.68 -8.50
CA TYR A 31 6.87 6.18 -8.30
C TYR A 31 7.58 5.44 -7.17
N ILE A 32 6.94 5.30 -6.01
CA ILE A 32 7.51 4.54 -4.89
C ILE A 32 7.81 3.11 -5.36
N PHE A 33 6.86 2.42 -5.99
CA PHE A 33 7.06 1.05 -6.46
C PHE A 33 8.24 0.91 -7.42
N ALA A 34 8.41 1.85 -8.35
CA ALA A 34 9.50 1.85 -9.32
C ALA A 34 10.89 2.08 -8.69
N GLN A 35 10.95 2.77 -7.55
CA GLN A 35 12.22 3.05 -6.84
C GLN A 35 12.60 1.97 -5.82
N MET A 36 11.70 1.03 -5.50
CA MET A 36 12.00 -0.03 -4.53
C MET A 36 12.84 -1.15 -5.15
N GLY A 37 13.82 -1.64 -4.38
CA GLY A 37 14.61 -2.83 -4.75
C GLY A 37 13.74 -4.08 -4.80
N GLU A 38 14.07 -5.02 -5.69
CA GLU A 38 13.25 -6.22 -5.94
C GLU A 38 13.00 -7.07 -4.69
N ASP A 39 13.95 -7.10 -3.77
CA ASP A 39 13.87 -7.86 -2.52
C ASP A 39 12.88 -7.26 -1.51
N THR A 40 12.53 -5.98 -1.67
CA THR A 40 11.68 -5.22 -0.73
C THR A 40 10.32 -4.87 -1.32
N LYS A 41 10.18 -4.95 -2.66
CA LYS A 41 8.94 -4.60 -3.36
C LYS A 41 7.96 -5.77 -3.32
N GLY A 42 6.78 -5.53 -2.75
CA GLY A 42 5.63 -6.42 -2.89
C GLY A 42 5.04 -6.39 -4.30
N LYS A 43 3.82 -6.92 -4.47
CA LYS A 43 3.08 -6.79 -5.73
C LYS A 43 2.23 -5.53 -5.71
N MET A 44 2.25 -4.77 -6.81
CA MET A 44 1.23 -3.78 -7.10
C MET A 44 -0.03 -4.50 -7.59
N VAL A 45 -1.13 -4.36 -6.85
CA VAL A 45 -2.43 -4.94 -7.20
C VAL A 45 -3.39 -3.79 -7.47
N SER A 46 -4.25 -3.91 -8.47
CA SER A 46 -5.35 -2.99 -8.73
C SER A 46 -6.64 -3.81 -8.84
N ILE A 47 -7.72 -3.34 -8.22
CA ILE A 47 -9.00 -4.07 -8.16
C ILE A 47 -10.07 -3.19 -8.80
N ASP A 48 -10.66 -3.63 -9.89
CA ASP A 48 -11.81 -2.97 -10.52
C ASP A 48 -13.08 -3.77 -10.20
N THR A 49 -13.97 -3.18 -9.40
CA THR A 49 -15.26 -3.80 -9.07
C THR A 49 -16.35 -3.19 -9.94
N ARG A 50 -16.78 -3.94 -10.96
CA ARG A 50 -17.97 -3.63 -11.77
C ARG A 50 -19.21 -3.72 -10.87
N GLY A 51 -19.77 -2.59 -10.44
CA GLY A 51 -20.99 -2.63 -9.66
C GLY A 51 -21.41 -1.29 -9.08
N ASP A 52 -20.62 -0.71 -8.16
CA ASP A 52 -21.15 0.40 -7.36
C ASP A 52 -20.17 1.51 -6.94
N ARG A 53 -18.90 1.42 -7.32
CA ARG A 53 -17.90 2.51 -7.28
C ARG A 53 -16.60 1.87 -7.72
N THR A 54 -15.95 2.43 -8.73
CA THR A 54 -14.65 1.98 -9.22
C THR A 54 -13.59 2.25 -8.13
N LEU A 55 -13.51 1.39 -7.12
CA LEU A 55 -12.55 1.47 -6.02
C LEU A 55 -11.27 0.75 -6.44
N PHE A 56 -10.39 1.43 -7.18
CA PHE A 56 -9.08 0.86 -7.39
C PHE A 56 -8.25 1.03 -6.11
N PHE A 57 -7.69 -0.07 -5.61
CA PHE A 57 -6.77 -0.07 -4.48
C PHE A 57 -5.38 -0.41 -5.00
N ASP A 58 -4.49 0.56 -5.19
CA ASP A 58 -3.09 0.25 -5.45
C ASP A 58 -2.46 -0.20 -4.12
N PHE A 59 -2.15 -1.50 -3.99
CA PHE A 59 -1.46 -2.06 -2.82
C PHE A 59 0.04 -2.08 -3.05
N LEU A 60 0.82 -1.52 -2.13
CA LEU A 60 2.27 -1.74 -2.09
C LEU A 60 2.68 -2.23 -0.71
N SER A 61 3.16 -3.48 -0.61
CA SER A 61 3.74 -4.04 0.60
C SER A 61 5.24 -3.74 0.63
N LEU A 62 5.68 -3.00 1.65
CA LEU A 62 7.08 -2.69 1.88
C LEU A 62 7.57 -3.41 3.13
N ASN A 63 8.72 -4.08 3.04
CA ASN A 63 9.44 -4.54 4.23
C ASN A 63 10.47 -3.46 4.61
N LEU A 64 10.32 -2.87 5.80
CA LEU A 64 11.21 -1.81 6.31
C LEU A 64 12.26 -2.33 7.30
N GLY A 65 12.43 -3.64 7.41
CA GLY A 65 13.28 -4.28 8.42
C GLY A 65 12.51 -4.58 9.71
N LYS A 66 13.25 -4.70 10.82
CA LYS A 66 12.70 -5.17 12.10
C LYS A 66 12.68 -4.09 13.18
N ILE A 67 11.59 -4.05 13.96
CA ILE A 67 11.49 -3.28 15.20
C ILE A 67 11.29 -4.26 16.35
N ARG A 68 12.25 -4.32 17.28
CA ARG A 68 12.22 -5.23 18.46
C ARG A 68 11.91 -6.69 18.08
N GLY A 69 12.47 -7.17 16.97
CA GLY A 69 12.27 -8.53 16.45
C GLY A 69 11.13 -8.67 15.45
N PHE A 70 10.19 -7.71 15.39
CA PHE A 70 9.04 -7.77 14.50
C PHE A 70 9.36 -7.20 13.12
N ASP A 71 9.08 -7.93 12.05
CA ASP A 71 9.13 -7.44 10.68
C ASP A 71 8.07 -6.35 10.45
N VAL A 72 8.48 -5.22 9.87
CA VAL A 72 7.58 -4.10 9.61
C VAL A 72 7.08 -4.17 8.18
N ARG A 73 5.79 -4.40 8.03
CA ARG A 73 5.09 -4.38 6.75
C ARG A 73 4.26 -3.11 6.62
N VAL A 74 4.61 -2.26 5.65
CA VAL A 74 3.79 -1.10 5.30
C VAL A 74 2.98 -1.40 4.06
N GLN A 75 1.70 -1.08 4.11
CA GLN A 75 0.73 -1.26 3.04
C GLN A 75 0.25 0.12 2.59
N LEU A 76 0.62 0.53 1.38
CA LEU A 76 0.10 1.76 0.77
C LEU A 76 -1.23 1.46 0.08
N TYR A 77 -2.17 2.41 0.17
CA TYR A 77 -3.47 2.36 -0.48
C TYR A 77 -3.80 3.70 -1.08
N THR A 78 -4.54 3.71 -2.19
CA THR A 78 -5.20 4.91 -2.72
C THR A 78 -6.56 4.50 -3.27
N VAL A 79 -7.43 5.49 -3.54
CA VAL A 79 -8.58 5.37 -4.43
C VAL A 79 -8.32 6.32 -5.60
N PRO A 80 -8.22 5.86 -6.85
CA PRO A 80 -7.95 6.76 -7.97
C PRO A 80 -9.16 7.63 -8.25
N GLY A 81 -8.88 8.79 -8.84
CA GLY A 81 -9.89 9.75 -9.21
C GLY A 81 -10.54 9.37 -10.52
N GLN A 82 -11.68 8.68 -10.46
CA GLN A 82 -12.69 8.78 -11.51
C GLN A 82 -14.04 8.51 -10.84
N VAL A 83 -14.78 9.59 -10.60
CA VAL A 83 -16.25 9.56 -10.48
C VAL A 83 -16.80 10.09 -11.78
#